data_AF-A0A2E7MLT4-F1
#
_entry.id   AF-A0A2E7MLT4-F1
#
_cell.length_a   1.000
_cell.length_b   1.000
_cell.length_c   1.000
_cell.angle_alpha   90.00
_cell.angle_beta   90.00
_cell.angle_gamma   90.00
#
_symmetry.space_group_name_H-M   'P 1'
#
loop_
_entity.id
_entity.type
_entity.pdbx_description
1 polymer ?
#
loop_
_entity_poly.entity_id
_entity_poly.type
_entity_poly.pdbx_seq_one_letter_code
_entity_poly.pdbx_strand_id
1 'polypeptide(L)' 'MKRTRNLLIFLFLLAVFMGAGPGLRLINPDPLDPDAAFTALGLPVIYLWGLSWYAVQFAVILYAYLYCWREEDDA' A
#
# COMPACT_ATOMS: atom_id res chain seq x y z
N MET A 1 14.57 -0.39 -18.79
CA MET A 1 13.26 0.15 -19.24
C MET A 1 12.06 -0.78 -19.03
N LYS A 2 11.87 -1.90 -19.78
CA LYS A 2 10.62 -2.72 -19.66
C LYS A 2 10.38 -3.32 -18.26
N ARG A 3 11.43 -3.76 -17.56
CA ARG A 3 11.35 -4.30 -16.18
C ARG A 3 10.93 -3.25 -15.15
N THR A 4 11.57 -2.07 -15.18
CA THR A 4 11.27 -0.93 -14.30
C THR A 4 9.83 -0.46 -14.42
N ARG A 5 9.34 -0.28 -15.66
CA ARG A 5 7.95 0.08 -15.94
C ARG A 5 6.97 -0.95 -15.38
N ASN A 6 7.20 -2.23 -15.63
CA ASN A 6 6.32 -3.30 -15.15
C ASN A 6 6.32 -3.38 -13.61
N LEU A 7 7.47 -3.14 -12.96
CA LEU A 7 7.58 -3.06 -11.51
C LEU A 7 6.77 -1.89 -10.95
N LEU A 8 6.89 -0.69 -11.53
CA LEU A 8 6.14 0.49 -11.09
C LEU A 8 4.63 0.32 -11.27
N ILE A 9 4.19 -0.26 -12.39
CA ILE A 9 2.78 -0.60 -12.61
C ILE A 9 2.30 -1.59 -11.54
N PHE A 10 3.07 -2.63 -11.26
CA PHE A 10 2.74 -3.59 -10.22
C PHE A 10 2.62 -2.94 -8.83
N LEU A 11 3.61 -2.11 -8.45
CA LEU A 11 3.60 -1.41 -7.16
C LEU A 11 2.44 -0.41 -7.07
N PHE A 12 2.08 0.26 -8.16
CA PHE A 12 0.92 1.14 -8.21
C PHE A 12 -0.39 0.36 -8.01
N LEU A 13 -0.58 -0.75 -8.73
CA LEU A 13 -1.76 -1.61 -8.56
C LEU A 13 -1.85 -2.18 -7.13
N LEU A 14 -0.71 -2.56 -6.56
CA LEU A 14 -0.62 -3.00 -5.17
C LEU A 14 -1.01 -1.88 -4.20
N ALA A 15 -0.53 -0.66 -4.41
CA ALA A 15 -0.88 0.49 -3.57
C ALA A 15 -2.37 0.86 -3.67
N VAL A 16 -2.98 0.78 -4.87
CA VAL A 16 -4.43 0.97 -5.06
C VAL A 16 -5.23 -0.11 -4.33
N PHE A 17 -4.79 -1.37 -4.44
CA PHE A 17 -5.42 -2.49 -3.74
C PHE A 17 -5.32 -2.35 -2.22
N MET A 18 -4.15 -2.01 -1.69
CA MET A 18 -3.95 -1.81 -0.25
C MET A 18 -4.73 -0.61 0.30
N GLY A 19 -4.90 0.45 -0.49
CA GLY A 19 -5.56 1.68 -0.07
C GLY A 19 -7.07 1.57 0.13
N ALA A 20 -7.82 1.10 -0.87
CA ALA A 20 -9.28 1.19 -0.85
C ALA A 20 -9.96 -0.01 -0.18
N GLY A 21 -9.78 -0.19 1.14
CA GLY A 21 -10.75 -0.93 1.97
C GLY A 21 -10.53 -2.43 2.29
N PRO A 22 -9.61 -3.23 1.71
CA PRO A 22 -9.46 -4.62 2.16
C PRO A 22 -9.00 -4.75 3.61
N GLY A 23 -8.17 -3.82 4.08
CA GLY A 23 -7.70 -3.81 5.48
C GLY A 23 -8.84 -3.71 6.49
N LEU A 24 -9.97 -3.10 6.12
CA LEU A 24 -11.16 -3.04 6.97
C LEU A 24 -11.74 -4.44 7.23
N ARG A 25 -11.58 -5.37 6.27
CA ARG A 25 -12.06 -6.76 6.42
C ARG A 25 -11.23 -7.58 7.41
N LEU A 26 -10.06 -7.10 7.80
CA LEU A 26 -9.26 -7.71 8.86
C LEU A 26 -9.90 -7.52 10.24
N ILE A 27 -10.77 -6.51 10.37
CA ILE A 27 -11.39 -6.14 11.65
C ILE A 27 -12.91 -6.31 11.63
N ASN A 28 -13.53 -6.15 10.46
CA ASN A 28 -14.92 -6.47 10.21
C ASN A 28 -15.03 -7.40 8.98
N PRO A 29 -14.98 -8.73 9.18
CA PRO A 29 -14.98 -9.69 8.09
C PRO A 29 -16.33 -9.78 7.36
N ASP A 30 -17.43 -9.38 8.01
CA ASP A 30 -18.77 -9.40 7.41
C ASP A 30 -19.15 -7.99 6.88
N PRO A 31 -19.16 -7.78 5.55
CA PRO A 31 -19.51 -6.49 4.96
C PRO A 31 -21.00 -6.14 5.05
N LEU A 32 -21.86 -7.09 5.47
CA LEU A 32 -23.29 -6.90 5.63
C LEU A 32 -23.72 -6.83 7.10
N ASP A 33 -22.78 -6.94 8.04
CA ASP A 33 -23.06 -6.91 9.47
C ASP A 33 -23.43 -5.49 9.93
N PRO A 34 -24.70 -5.24 10.33
CA PRO A 34 -25.11 -3.94 10.84
C PRO A 34 -24.57 -3.66 12.25
N ASP A 35 -24.14 -4.70 12.98
CA ASP A 35 -23.69 -4.65 14.38
C ASP A 35 -22.19 -4.94 14.50
N ALA A 36 -21.40 -4.45 13.54
CA ALA A 36 -19.95 -4.67 13.47
C ALA A 36 -19.27 -4.46 14.84
N ALA A 37 -18.77 -5.56 15.42
CA ALA A 37 -18.12 -5.53 16.72
C ALA A 37 -16.69 -5.00 16.61
N PHE A 38 -16.50 -3.72 16.95
CA PHE A 38 -15.17 -3.11 16.98
C PHE A 38 -14.36 -3.63 18.17
N THR A 39 -13.53 -4.64 17.93
CA THR A 39 -12.60 -5.16 18.94
C THR A 39 -11.52 -4.13 19.26
N ALA A 40 -11.01 -4.12 20.51
CA ALA A 40 -9.92 -3.22 20.91
C ALA A 40 -8.64 -3.40 20.06
N LEU A 41 -8.43 -4.59 19.50
CA LEU A 41 -7.32 -4.89 18.58
C LEU A 41 -7.61 -4.48 17.12
N GLY A 42 -8.86 -4.17 16.76
CA GLY A 42 -9.21 -3.73 15.42
C GLY A 42 -8.51 -2.42 15.02
N LEU A 43 -8.45 -1.45 15.94
CA LEU A 43 -7.71 -0.20 15.70
C LEU A 43 -6.21 -0.46 15.42
N PRO A 44 -5.45 -1.14 16.29
CA PRO A 44 -4.07 -1.51 15.99
C PRO A 44 -3.88 -2.23 14.66
N VAL A 45 -4.76 -3.18 14.31
CA VAL A 45 -4.68 -3.94 13.05
C VAL A 45 -4.87 -3.02 11.83
N ILE A 46 -5.83 -2.10 11.87
CA ILE A 46 -6.03 -1.17 10.75
C ILE A 46 -4.87 -0.17 10.62
N TYR A 47 -4.27 0.24 11.75
CA TYR A 47 -3.08 1.09 11.72
C TYR A 47 -1.86 0.35 11.14
N LEU A 48 -1.64 -0.92 11.48
CA LEU A 48 -0.57 -1.72 10.87
C LEU A 48 -0.78 -1.93 9.37
N TRP A 49 -2.02 -2.12 8.93
CA TRP A 49 -2.36 -2.17 7.51
C TRP A 49 -2.04 -0.85 6.81
N GLY A 50 -2.46 0.28 7.38
CA GLY A 50 -2.16 1.61 6.86
C GLY A 50 -0.66 1.91 6.83
N LEU A 51 0.09 1.52 7.88
CA LEU A 51 1.54 1.68 7.93
C LEU A 51 2.24 0.86 6.84
N SER A 52 1.76 -0.37 6.60
CA SER A 52 2.26 -1.23 5.53
C SER A 52 2.01 -0.60 4.16
N TRP A 53 0.87 0.05 3.96
CA TRP A 53 0.57 0.81 2.74
C TRP A 53 1.52 1.99 2.54
N TYR A 54 1.82 2.76 3.59
CA TYR A 54 2.83 3.83 3.52
C TYR A 54 4.22 3.29 3.21
N ALA A 55 4.61 2.14 3.76
CA ALA A 55 5.90 1.52 3.48
C ALA A 55 6.05 1.14 2.00
N VAL A 56 5.00 0.62 1.36
CA VAL A 56 4.99 0.34 -0.09
C VAL A 56 5.16 1.63 -0.90
N GLN A 57 4.44 2.70 -0.56
CA GLN A 57 4.58 3.99 -1.24
C GLN A 57 5.99 4.58 -1.07
N PHE A 58 6.54 4.51 0.14
CA PHE A 58 7.89 4.97 0.42
C PHE A 58 8.93 4.20 -0.39
N ALA A 59 8.80 2.88 -0.50
CA ALA A 59 9.68 2.04 -1.33
C ALA A 59 9.62 2.42 -2.81
N VAL A 60 8.45 2.77 -3.34
CA VAL A 60 8.28 3.26 -4.72
C VAL A 60 9.05 4.56 -4.93
N ILE A 61 8.87 5.54 -4.04
CA ILE A 61 9.54 6.84 -4.12
C ILE A 61 11.06 6.66 -4.01
N LEU A 62 11.51 5.85 -3.06
CA LEU A 62 12.93 5.57 -2.87
C LEU A 62 13.55 4.92 -4.10
N TYR A 63 12.83 3.97 -4.72
CA TYR A 63 13.27 3.34 -5.96
C TYR A 63 13.33 4.33 -7.13
N ALA A 64 12.32 5.19 -7.28
CA ALA A 64 12.32 6.23 -8.32
C ALA A 64 13.49 7.21 -8.12
N TYR A 65 13.74 7.64 -6.89
CA TYR A 65 14.87 8.53 -6.57
C TYR A 65 16.22 7.88 -6.92
N LEU A 66 16.47 6.65 -6.48
CA LEU A 66 17.76 6.00 -6.63
C LEU A 66 18.08 5.57 -8.07
N TYR A 67 17.06 5.20 -8.85
CA TYR A 67 17.26 4.51 -10.13
C TYR A 67 16.61 5.18 -11.34
N CYS A 68 15.72 6.16 -11.16
CA CYS A 68 15.11 6.87 -12.28
C CYS A 68 15.61 8.31 -12.34
N TRP A 69 15.50 9.06 -11.23
CA TRP A 69 15.90 10.46 -11.19
C TRP A 69 17.41 10.65 -11.18
N ARG A 70 18.14 9.80 -10.43
CA ARG A 70 19.60 9.88 -10.38
C ARG A 70 20.32 9.55 -11.70
N GLU A 71 19.67 8.79 -12.60
CA GLU A 71 20.22 8.51 -13.93
C GLU A 71 20.00 9.68 -14.92
N GLU A 72 19.03 10.56 -14.68
CA GLU A 72 18.76 11.72 -15.54
C GLU A 72 19.73 12.89 -15.29
N ASP A 73 20.36 12.97 -14.11
CA ASP A 73 21.30 14.04 -13.75
C ASP A 73 22.74 13.78 -14.22
N ASP A 74 23.07 12.56 -14.66
CA ASP A 74 24.42 12.13 -15.08
C ASP A 74 24.59 12.06 -16.63
N ALA A 75 23.65 12.61 -17.42
CA ALA A 75 23.65 12.57 -18.90
C ALA A 75 23.93 13.92 -19.58
#